data_AF-A0A816MZM3-F1
#
_entry.id   AF-A0A816MZM3-F1
#
_cell.length_a   1.000
_cell.length_b   1.000
_cell.length_c   1.000
_cell.angle_alpha   90.00
_cell.angle_beta   90.00
_cell.angle_gamma   90.00
#
_symmetry.space_group_name_H-M   'P 1'
#
loop_
_entity.id
_entity.type
_entity.pdbx_description
1 polymer ?
#
loop_
_entity_poly.entity_id
_entity_poly.type
_entity_poly.pdbx_seq_one_letter_code
_entity_poly.pdbx_strand_id
1 'polypeptide(L)'
;MKKERHEHLLNEYSKIIGIYVKLDDLCQSIKEQVDLVNKQIQAFSFFDQHEKSTKELSKESAALLWFQLFNYVVARLPQNQQAKQQMVQICKDYYRGNESEIKLIEEFEKTYRSEYPLLWYSKQAFIYRLINKALRTEDVDLLYIFRFFICDLSKAFATRT
;
A
#
# COMPACT_ATOMS: atom_id res chain seq x y z
N MET A 1 -1.65 27.36 -17.41
CA MET A 1 -3.00 27.68 -17.95
C MET A 1 -3.98 26.52 -18.03
N LYS A 2 -3.80 25.42 -18.80
CA LYS A 2 -4.80 24.32 -18.83
C LYS A 2 -4.68 23.26 -17.71
N LYS A 3 -3.46 23.04 -17.18
CA LYS A 3 -3.19 22.04 -16.14
C LYS A 3 -3.76 22.44 -14.76
N GLU A 4 -3.43 23.65 -14.29
CA GLU A 4 -3.86 24.20 -12.98
C GLU A 4 -5.39 24.18 -12.80
N ARG A 5 -6.14 24.41 -13.90
CA ARG A 5 -7.61 24.39 -13.86
C ARG A 5 -8.19 23.03 -13.44
N HIS A 6 -7.50 21.94 -13.73
CA HIS A 6 -8.00 20.58 -13.50
C HIS A 6 -7.35 19.91 -12.28
N GLU A 7 -6.37 20.53 -11.61
CA GLU A 7 -5.64 19.93 -10.48
C GLU A 7 -6.54 19.53 -9.32
N HIS A 8 -7.67 20.24 -9.12
CA HIS A 8 -8.67 19.88 -8.12
C HIS A 8 -9.19 18.43 -8.28
N LEU A 9 -9.24 17.91 -9.51
CA LEU A 9 -9.73 16.55 -9.81
C LEU A 9 -8.83 15.45 -9.24
N LEU A 10 -7.54 15.73 -9.01
CA LEU A 10 -6.61 14.77 -8.40
C LEU A 10 -6.97 14.49 -6.93
N ASN A 11 -7.53 15.49 -6.25
CA ASN A 11 -7.96 15.36 -4.85
C ASN A 11 -9.36 14.75 -4.75
N GLU A 12 -10.23 15.02 -5.74
CA GLU A 12 -11.60 14.52 -5.76
C GLU A 12 -11.70 13.06 -6.24
N TYR A 13 -10.89 12.67 -7.23
CA TYR A 13 -10.93 11.34 -7.83
C TYR A 13 -9.60 10.60 -7.70
N SER A 14 -9.54 9.64 -6.77
CA SER A 14 -8.35 8.82 -6.50
C SER A 14 -7.90 7.94 -7.68
N LYS A 15 -8.72 7.80 -8.74
CA LYS A 15 -8.38 7.04 -9.95
C LYS A 15 -7.60 7.88 -10.97
N ILE A 16 -7.57 9.20 -10.82
CA ILE A 16 -6.81 10.09 -11.70
C ILE A 16 -5.38 10.15 -11.17
N ILE A 17 -4.44 9.62 -11.97
CA ILE A 17 -3.02 9.49 -11.58
C ILE A 17 -2.26 10.79 -11.80
N GLY A 18 -2.64 11.57 -12.82
CA GLY A 18 -2.03 12.85 -13.13
C GLY A 18 -2.74 13.56 -14.28
N ILE A 19 -2.44 14.84 -14.44
CA ILE A 19 -2.95 15.67 -15.54
C ILE A 19 -1.76 16.07 -16.40
N TYR A 20 -1.76 15.61 -17.64
CA TYR A 20 -0.62 15.74 -18.55
C TYR A 20 -1.00 16.62 -19.73
N VAL A 21 -0.14 17.61 -20.01
CA VAL A 21 -0.27 18.50 -21.18
C VAL A 21 0.74 18.12 -22.25
N LYS A 22 1.87 17.53 -21.85
CA LYS A 22 2.92 17.04 -22.74
C LYS A 22 2.81 15.53 -22.89
N LEU A 23 3.05 15.04 -24.10
CA LEU A 23 3.06 13.62 -24.42
C LEU A 23 4.16 12.87 -23.67
N ASP A 24 5.36 13.47 -23.56
CA ASP A 24 6.49 12.82 -22.88
C ASP A 24 6.20 12.59 -21.39
N ASP A 25 5.61 13.57 -20.70
CA ASP A 25 5.21 13.44 -19.29
C ASP A 25 4.18 12.33 -19.11
N LEU A 26 3.26 12.18 -20.06
CA LEU A 26 2.27 11.10 -20.07
C LEU A 26 2.95 9.74 -20.31
N CYS A 27 3.80 9.63 -21.32
CA CYS A 27 4.51 8.39 -21.64
C CYS A 27 5.40 7.94 -20.48
N GLN A 28 6.09 8.88 -19.83
CA GLN A 28 6.91 8.61 -18.66
C GLN A 28 6.05 8.12 -17.50
N SER A 29 4.92 8.78 -17.21
CA SER A 29 4.04 8.35 -16.14
C SER A 29 3.41 6.98 -16.42
N ILE A 30 3.07 6.66 -17.68
CA ILE A 30 2.59 5.33 -18.05
C ILE A 30 3.67 4.27 -17.78
N LYS A 31 4.92 4.50 -18.19
CA LYS A 31 6.03 3.58 -17.91
C LYS A 31 6.20 3.34 -16.41
N GLU A 32 6.18 4.42 -15.63
CA GLU A 32 6.25 4.33 -14.17
C GLU A 32 5.08 3.51 -13.61
N GLN A 33 3.84 3.74 -14.06
CA GLN A 33 2.71 2.95 -13.57
C GLN A 33 2.81 1.47 -13.96
N VAL A 34 3.29 1.15 -15.17
CA VAL A 34 3.54 -0.22 -15.61
C VAL A 34 4.58 -0.89 -14.72
N ASP A 35 5.70 -0.22 -14.44
CA ASP A 35 6.74 -0.72 -13.56
C ASP A 35 6.22 -0.95 -12.14
N LEU A 36 5.42 -0.02 -11.62
CA LEU A 36 4.80 -0.14 -10.30
C LEU A 36 3.81 -1.31 -10.21
N VAL A 37 3.00 -1.53 -11.24
CA VAL A 37 2.06 -2.67 -11.31
C VAL A 37 2.84 -3.98 -11.39
N ASN A 38 3.91 -4.05 -12.18
CA ASN A 38 4.77 -5.22 -12.26
C ASN A 38 5.38 -5.55 -10.88
N LYS A 39 5.86 -4.54 -10.14
CA LYS A 39 6.34 -4.72 -8.76
C LYS A 39 5.26 -5.24 -7.83
N GLN A 40 4.01 -4.76 -7.94
CA GLN A 40 2.90 -5.26 -7.14
C GLN A 40 2.52 -6.71 -7.49
N ILE A 41 2.49 -7.06 -8.77
CA ILE A 41 2.21 -8.44 -9.21
C ILE A 41 3.28 -9.39 -8.70
N GLN A 42 4.56 -8.98 -8.77
CA GLN A 42 5.66 -9.71 -8.14
C GLN A 42 5.44 -9.83 -6.63
N ALA A 43 5.08 -8.73 -5.95
CA ALA A 43 4.74 -8.73 -4.54
C ALA A 43 3.66 -9.78 -4.18
N PHE A 44 2.62 -9.89 -5.00
CA PHE A 44 1.55 -10.89 -4.85
C PHE A 44 2.02 -12.31 -5.14
N SER A 45 2.85 -12.51 -6.17
CA SER A 45 3.39 -13.84 -6.51
C SER A 45 4.22 -14.46 -5.38
N PHE A 46 4.80 -13.65 -4.49
CA PHE A 46 5.50 -14.16 -3.29
C PHE A 46 4.61 -14.79 -2.23
N PHE A 47 3.33 -14.42 -2.19
CA PHE A 47 2.38 -15.04 -1.26
C PHE A 47 1.93 -16.41 -1.77
N ASP A 48 2.22 -16.74 -3.02
CA ASP A 48 2.01 -18.06 -3.59
C ASP A 48 3.24 -18.94 -3.34
N GLN A 49 3.17 -19.82 -2.34
CA GLN A 49 4.31 -20.63 -1.87
C GLN A 49 4.77 -21.74 -2.86
N HIS A 50 4.18 -21.83 -4.05
CA HIS A 50 4.38 -22.97 -4.94
C HIS A 50 5.54 -22.88 -5.95
N GLU A 51 6.20 -21.73 -6.13
CA GLU A 51 7.39 -21.66 -7.00
C GLU A 51 8.71 -21.56 -6.22
N LYS A 52 9.23 -22.74 -5.86
CA LYS A 52 10.67 -22.91 -5.66
C LYS A 52 11.35 -22.86 -7.03
N SER A 53 12.12 -21.82 -7.32
CA SER A 53 13.36 -22.03 -8.08
C SER A 53 14.31 -20.85 -7.96
N THR A 54 15.55 -21.18 -7.63
CA THR A 54 16.76 -20.39 -7.84
C THR A 54 16.66 -19.53 -9.11
N LYS A 55 16.52 -18.21 -8.95
CA LYS A 55 16.69 -17.26 -10.06
C LYS A 55 17.92 -16.42 -9.79
N GLU A 56 18.75 -16.34 -10.83
CA GLU A 56 19.94 -15.49 -10.94
C GLU A 56 19.70 -14.10 -10.36
N LEU A 57 20.79 -13.45 -9.92
CA LEU A 57 20.80 -12.12 -9.29
C LEU A 57 20.40 -10.99 -10.27
N SER A 58 19.18 -11.06 -10.83
CA SER A 58 18.52 -10.03 -11.65
C SER A 58 17.79 -9.03 -10.75
N LYS A 59 17.35 -7.89 -11.28
CA LYS A 59 16.52 -6.92 -10.52
C LYS A 59 15.29 -7.56 -9.85
N GLU A 60 14.76 -8.62 -10.45
CA GLU A 60 13.63 -9.38 -9.92
C GLU A 60 14.03 -10.11 -8.63
N SER A 61 15.20 -10.76 -8.60
CA SER A 61 15.76 -11.40 -7.39
C SER A 61 15.95 -10.43 -6.22
N ALA A 62 16.38 -9.19 -6.50
CA ALA A 62 16.57 -8.15 -5.49
C ALA A 62 15.23 -7.70 -4.88
N ALA A 63 14.19 -7.58 -5.70
CA ALA A 63 12.84 -7.31 -5.23
C ALA A 63 12.30 -8.48 -4.39
N LEU A 64 12.58 -9.74 -4.79
CA LEU A 64 12.22 -10.92 -3.98
C LEU A 64 12.88 -10.85 -2.59
N LEU A 65 14.20 -10.59 -2.54
CA LEU A 65 14.96 -10.52 -1.29
C LEU A 65 14.50 -9.36 -0.40
N TRP A 66 14.25 -8.18 -0.99
CA TRP A 66 13.72 -7.03 -0.26
C TRP A 66 12.38 -7.36 0.38
N PHE A 67 11.46 -7.98 -0.36
CA PHE A 67 10.14 -8.32 0.16
C PHE A 67 10.17 -9.41 1.23
N GLN A 68 11.03 -10.42 1.06
CA GLN A 68 11.27 -11.45 2.08
C GLN A 68 11.82 -10.84 3.37
N LEU A 69 12.82 -9.96 3.25
CA LEU A 69 13.39 -9.24 4.39
C LEU A 69 12.36 -8.34 5.06
N PHE A 70 11.57 -7.61 4.27
CA PHE A 70 10.50 -6.75 4.74
C PHE A 70 9.47 -7.55 5.56
N ASN A 71 8.93 -8.63 5.01
CA ASN A 71 7.97 -9.48 5.72
C ASN A 71 8.57 -10.07 7.00
N TYR A 72 9.84 -10.51 6.95
CA TYR A 72 10.55 -11.04 8.10
C TYR A 72 10.70 -10.00 9.22
N VAL A 73 11.06 -8.77 8.88
CA VAL A 73 11.20 -7.66 9.83
C VAL A 73 9.83 -7.28 10.37
N VAL A 74 8.84 -7.02 9.51
CA VAL A 74 7.51 -6.57 9.92
C VAL A 74 6.83 -7.58 10.83
N ALA A 75 6.92 -8.87 10.53
CA ALA A 75 6.36 -9.93 11.38
C ALA A 75 6.92 -9.96 12.81
N ARG A 76 8.10 -9.36 13.04
CA ARG A 76 8.77 -9.29 14.35
C ARG A 76 8.56 -7.95 15.05
N LEU A 77 7.98 -6.97 14.38
CA LEU A 77 7.68 -5.69 15.00
C LEU A 77 6.49 -5.80 15.94
N PRO A 78 6.50 -5.05 17.07
CA PRO A 78 5.40 -5.10 18.03
C PRO A 78 4.10 -4.54 17.42
N GLN A 79 3.07 -5.38 17.38
CA GLN A 79 1.68 -5.03 17.04
C GLN A 79 0.93 -4.58 18.30
N ASN A 80 1.44 -3.56 18.98
CA ASN A 80 0.80 -3.03 20.18
C ASN A 80 -0.23 -1.95 19.84
N GLN A 81 -1.04 -1.58 20.84
CA GLN A 81 -2.06 -0.54 20.67
C GLN A 81 -1.45 0.81 20.26
N GLN A 82 -0.21 1.10 20.68
CA GLN A 82 0.51 2.30 20.27
C GLN A 82 0.77 2.31 18.76
N ALA A 83 1.12 1.17 18.15
CA ALA A 83 1.28 1.05 16.71
C ALA A 83 -0.04 1.33 15.96
N LYS A 84 -1.17 0.81 16.48
CA LYS A 84 -2.50 1.12 15.94
C LYS A 84 -2.81 2.61 16.01
N GLN A 85 -2.59 3.24 17.17
CA GLN A 85 -2.85 4.67 17.38
C GLN A 85 -1.98 5.55 16.48
N GLN A 86 -0.68 5.24 16.37
CA GLN A 86 0.23 5.93 15.46
C GLN A 86 -0.26 5.86 14.01
N MET A 87 -0.62 4.65 13.55
CA MET A 87 -1.16 4.44 12.20
C MET A 87 -2.43 5.26 11.96
N VAL A 88 -3.39 5.20 12.88
CA VAL A 88 -4.65 5.95 12.77
C VAL A 88 -4.42 7.46 12.73
N GLN A 89 -3.51 7.98 13.56
CA GLN A 89 -3.21 9.41 13.60
C GLN A 89 -2.59 9.88 12.28
N ILE A 90 -1.60 9.16 11.76
CA ILE A 90 -1.01 9.46 10.45
C ILE A 90 -2.06 9.42 9.32
N CYS A 91 -3.00 8.48 9.37
CA CYS A 91 -4.10 8.43 8.40
C CYS A 91 -5.02 9.65 8.51
N LYS A 92 -5.39 10.07 9.73
CA LYS A 92 -6.22 11.26 9.98
C LYS A 92 -5.52 12.53 9.48
N ASP A 93 -4.22 12.64 9.70
CA ASP A 93 -3.42 13.79 9.24
C ASP A 93 -3.31 13.81 7.70
N TYR A 94 -3.08 12.65 7.06
CA TYR A 94 -3.01 12.52 5.60
C TYR A 94 -4.32 12.89 4.91
N TYR A 95 -5.46 12.49 5.50
CA TYR A 95 -6.80 12.74 4.95
C TYR A 95 -7.49 13.96 5.59
N ARG A 96 -6.73 14.89 6.17
CA ARG A 96 -7.29 16.10 6.79
C ARG A 96 -8.15 16.87 5.78
N GLY A 97 -9.39 17.14 6.16
CA GLY A 97 -10.38 17.82 5.31
C GLY A 97 -11.19 16.90 4.40
N ASN A 98 -10.88 15.60 4.34
CA ASN A 98 -11.71 14.60 3.66
C ASN A 98 -12.61 13.87 4.67
N GLU A 99 -13.80 14.42 4.92
CA GLU A 99 -14.74 13.88 5.91
C GLU A 99 -15.11 12.41 5.67
N SER A 100 -15.15 11.97 4.40
CA SER A 100 -15.51 10.60 4.05
C SER A 100 -14.45 9.60 4.50
N GLU A 101 -13.18 9.89 4.26
CA GLU A 101 -12.06 9.04 4.69
C GLU A 101 -11.87 9.13 6.21
N ILE A 102 -12.07 10.30 6.82
CA ILE A 102 -12.02 10.45 8.29
C ILE A 102 -13.04 9.54 8.98
N LYS A 103 -14.28 9.48 8.49
CA LYS A 103 -15.31 8.57 9.04
C LYS A 103 -14.91 7.09 8.93
N LEU A 104 -14.32 6.69 7.80
CA LEU A 104 -13.83 5.31 7.61
C LEU A 104 -12.66 4.99 8.54
N ILE A 105 -11.76 5.94 8.79
CA ILE A 105 -10.64 5.79 9.73
C ILE A 105 -11.16 5.64 11.16
N GLU A 106 -12.17 6.41 11.56
CA GLU A 106 -12.81 6.28 12.88
C GLU A 106 -13.58 4.96 13.05
N GLU A 107 -14.27 4.51 12.00
CA GLU A 107 -14.91 3.18 11.97
C GLU A 107 -13.86 2.09 12.16
N PHE A 108 -12.76 2.16 11.42
CA PHE A 108 -11.65 1.22 11.56
C PHE A 108 -11.08 1.22 12.98
N GLU A 109 -10.81 2.40 13.54
CA GLU A 109 -10.25 2.53 14.88
C GLU A 109 -11.11 1.81 15.93
N LYS A 110 -12.44 1.94 15.83
CA LYS A 110 -13.42 1.36 16.76
C LYS A 110 -13.71 -0.12 16.52
N THR A 111 -13.77 -0.55 15.26
CA THR A 111 -14.36 -1.84 14.89
C THR A 111 -13.36 -2.87 14.35
N TYR A 112 -12.12 -2.46 14.03
CA TYR A 112 -11.13 -3.38 13.49
C TYR A 112 -10.82 -4.52 14.45
N ARG A 113 -10.79 -5.75 13.89
CA ARG A 113 -10.34 -6.96 14.56
C ARG A 113 -9.36 -7.71 13.66
N SER A 114 -8.38 -8.36 14.27
CA SER A 114 -7.29 -9.08 13.60
C SER A 114 -7.76 -10.28 12.76
N GLU A 115 -8.99 -10.76 12.95
CA GLU A 115 -9.57 -11.86 12.16
C GLU A 115 -10.08 -11.40 10.78
N TYR A 116 -10.26 -10.09 10.55
CA TYR A 116 -10.86 -9.56 9.32
C TYR A 116 -9.99 -8.51 8.57
N PRO A 117 -8.66 -8.70 8.42
CA PRO A 117 -7.81 -7.74 7.70
C PRO A 117 -8.18 -7.67 6.21
N LEU A 118 -8.54 -8.78 5.58
CA LEU A 118 -8.92 -8.82 4.15
C LEU A 118 -10.16 -7.98 3.84
N LEU A 119 -11.13 -7.90 4.77
CA LEU A 119 -12.33 -7.08 4.60
C LEU A 119 -11.94 -5.60 4.53
N TRP A 120 -11.06 -5.15 5.42
CA TRP A 120 -10.58 -3.77 5.45
C TRP A 120 -9.64 -3.43 4.31
N TYR A 121 -8.82 -4.39 3.86
CA TYR A 121 -7.94 -4.22 2.72
C TYR A 121 -8.70 -4.17 1.38
N SER A 122 -9.84 -4.86 1.28
CA SER A 122 -10.66 -4.85 0.06
C SER A 122 -11.56 -3.62 -0.07
N LYS A 123 -11.88 -2.92 1.04
CA LYS A 123 -12.46 -1.56 1.00
C LYS A 123 -11.42 -0.64 0.33
N GLN A 124 -11.74 -0.09 -0.86
CA GLN A 124 -10.87 0.80 -1.65
C GLN A 124 -10.64 2.20 -1.00
N ALA A 125 -10.33 2.23 0.29
CA ALA A 125 -10.20 3.40 1.15
C ALA A 125 -8.74 3.56 1.62
N PHE A 126 -8.51 4.37 2.67
CA PHE A 126 -7.19 4.70 3.21
C PHE A 126 -6.23 3.51 3.35
N ILE A 127 -6.67 2.36 3.87
CA ILE A 127 -5.80 1.18 4.08
C ILE A 127 -5.26 0.66 2.76
N TYR A 128 -6.17 0.31 1.84
CA TYR A 128 -5.79 -0.16 0.51
C TYR A 128 -4.89 0.86 -0.19
N ARG A 129 -5.28 2.14 -0.17
CA ARG A 129 -4.58 3.20 -0.90
C ARG A 129 -3.17 3.45 -0.36
N LEU A 130 -3.04 3.62 0.95
CA LEU A 130 -1.75 3.98 1.58
C LEU A 130 -0.78 2.80 1.59
N ILE A 131 -1.24 1.58 1.88
CA ILE A 131 -0.37 0.39 1.83
C ILE A 131 0.10 0.13 0.40
N ASN A 132 -0.80 0.17 -0.60
CA ASN A 132 -0.38 -0.03 -1.99
C ASN A 132 0.52 1.08 -2.51
N LYS A 133 0.31 2.34 -2.07
CA LYS A 133 1.24 3.42 -2.37
C LYS A 133 2.62 3.13 -1.77
N ALA A 134 2.67 2.73 -0.51
CA ALA A 134 3.92 2.43 0.19
C ALA A 134 4.68 1.26 -0.46
N LEU A 135 3.98 0.17 -0.81
CA LEU A 135 4.58 -0.97 -1.51
C LEU A 135 5.09 -0.59 -2.91
N ARG A 136 4.33 0.20 -3.68
CA ARG A 136 4.75 0.67 -5.01
C ARG A 136 6.01 1.52 -4.95
N THR A 137 6.09 2.39 -3.94
CA THR A 137 7.20 3.35 -3.79
C THR A 137 8.33 2.86 -2.90
N GLU A 138 8.23 1.64 -2.37
CA GLU A 138 9.17 1.08 -1.39
C GLU A 138 9.39 2.02 -0.18
N ASP A 139 8.33 2.74 0.22
CA ASP A 139 8.35 3.69 1.33
C ASP A 139 8.37 2.93 2.67
N VAL A 140 9.58 2.65 3.15
CA VAL A 140 9.82 1.87 4.37
C VAL A 140 9.21 2.52 5.61
N ASP A 141 9.21 3.85 5.68
CA ASP A 141 8.64 4.58 6.83
C ASP A 141 7.12 4.41 6.88
N LEU A 142 6.45 4.55 5.74
CA LEU A 142 5.00 4.34 5.65
C LEU A 142 4.65 2.87 5.91
N LEU A 143 5.42 1.92 5.38
CA LEU A 143 5.23 0.50 5.68
C LEU A 143 5.42 0.18 7.17
N TYR A 144 6.39 0.80 7.83
CA TYR A 144 6.60 0.68 9.27
C TYR A 144 5.43 1.27 10.07
N ILE A 145 4.86 2.39 9.66
CA ILE A 145 3.66 2.97 10.28
C ILE A 145 2.49 1.97 10.18
N PHE A 146 2.33 1.32 9.02
CA PHE A 146 1.29 0.34 8.78
C PHE A 146 1.58 -1.08 9.32
N ARG A 147 2.69 -1.29 10.05
CA ARG A 147 3.09 -2.59 10.61
C ARG A 147 1.98 -3.29 11.39
N PHE A 148 1.15 -2.53 12.11
CA PHE A 148 0.03 -3.06 12.89
C PHE A 148 -0.92 -3.86 11.99
N PHE A 149 -1.32 -3.27 10.86
CA PHE A 149 -2.25 -3.91 9.92
C PHE A 149 -1.57 -4.90 8.97
N ILE A 150 -0.37 -4.59 8.47
CA ILE A 150 0.35 -5.43 7.51
C ILE A 150 0.63 -6.81 8.11
N CYS A 151 0.94 -6.90 9.40
CA CYS A 151 1.17 -8.19 10.03
C CYS A 151 -0.06 -9.10 9.99
N ASP A 152 -1.23 -8.58 10.34
CA ASP A 152 -2.48 -9.35 10.30
C ASP A 152 -2.87 -9.69 8.86
N LEU A 153 -2.63 -8.76 7.93
CA LEU A 153 -2.81 -9.00 6.51
C LEU A 153 -1.92 -10.15 6.00
N SER A 154 -0.63 -10.14 6.32
CA SER A 154 0.32 -11.19 5.92
C SER A 154 -0.04 -12.54 6.54
N LYS A 155 -0.47 -12.57 7.81
CA LYS A 155 -1.00 -13.80 8.43
C LYS A 155 -2.22 -14.31 7.67
N ALA A 156 -3.20 -13.45 7.35
CA ALA A 156 -4.43 -13.87 6.66
C ALA A 156 -4.18 -14.44 5.25
N PHE A 157 -3.11 -14.01 4.57
CA PHE A 157 -2.67 -14.64 3.33
C PHE A 157 -1.93 -15.97 3.54
N ALA A 158 -1.19 -16.12 4.65
CA ALA A 158 -0.49 -17.36 4.99
C ALA A 158 -1.41 -18.48 5.53
N THR A 159 -2.52 -18.18 6.21
CA THR A 159 -3.43 -19.19 6.79
C THR A 159 -4.41 -19.80 5.78
N ARG A 160 -4.34 -19.44 4.50
CA ARG A 160 -5.16 -20.03 3.42
C ARG A 160 -4.50 -21.25 2.75
N THR A 161 -3.50 -21.82 3.41
CA THR A 161 -2.85 -23.10 3.13
C THR A 161 -3.05 -24.02 4.33
#